data_AF-A0A0S7EW82-F1
#
_entry.id   AF-A0A0S7EW82-F1
#
_cell.length_a   1.000
_cell.length_b   1.000
_cell.length_c   1.000
_cell.angle_alpha   90.00
_cell.angle_beta   90.00
_cell.angle_gamma   90.00
#
_symmetry.space_group_name_H-M   'P 1'
#
loop_
_entity.id
_entity.type
_entity.pdbx_description
1 polymer ?
#
loop_
_entity_poly.entity_id
_entity_poly.type
_entity_poly.pdbx_seq_one_letter_code
_entity_poly.pdbx_strand_id
1 'polypeptide(L)'
;SDCDCKNDVNCNCFYGDDGYAPDAGLNSPTSLAVSPDGTLFIADLNNIRIRAVRANRPGPALSSVGFAGSAQYEVASPREQELYVFDGEGLHIQTVSLVTGEPLYNFTYGSDGELVMLVDNCNNTVKVRRDGQGQGGRAGLLRLV
;
A
#
# COMPACT_ATOMS: atom_id res chain seq x y z
N SER A 1 -32.43 15.88 2.59
CA SER A 1 -31.96 17.22 2.25
C SER A 1 -30.51 17.26 2.62
N ASP A 2 -29.64 17.47 1.64
CA ASP A 2 -28.22 17.69 1.92
C ASP A 2 -28.06 18.96 2.76
N CYS A 3 -27.07 18.93 3.64
CA CYS A 3 -26.86 19.90 4.70
C CYS A 3 -26.23 21.19 4.17
N ASP A 4 -26.70 22.36 4.59
CA ASP A 4 -26.09 23.65 4.22
C ASP A 4 -25.06 24.10 5.26
N CYS A 5 -23.77 23.96 4.92
CA CYS A 5 -22.63 24.29 5.78
C CYS A 5 -22.58 25.74 6.29
N LYS A 6 -23.35 26.65 5.69
CA LYS A 6 -23.39 28.06 6.07
C LYS A 6 -24.62 28.41 6.91
N ASN A 7 -25.76 27.79 6.61
CA ASN A 7 -27.04 28.17 7.19
C ASN A 7 -27.53 27.21 8.27
N ASP A 8 -27.16 25.92 8.19
CA ASP A 8 -27.62 24.92 9.13
C ASP A 8 -26.68 24.83 10.34
N VAL A 9 -27.19 25.19 11.52
CA VAL A 9 -26.42 25.17 12.79
C VAL A 9 -25.95 23.77 13.18
N ASN A 10 -26.72 22.73 12.86
CA ASN A 10 -26.42 21.34 13.20
C ASN A 10 -25.69 20.60 12.06
N CYS A 11 -25.03 21.35 11.18
CA CYS A 11 -24.33 20.80 10.02
C CYS A 11 -22.87 20.47 10.31
N ASN A 12 -22.45 19.22 10.07
CA ASN A 12 -21.04 18.87 10.08
C ASN A 12 -20.51 18.74 8.64
N CYS A 13 -19.81 19.77 8.17
CA CYS A 13 -19.18 19.79 6.85
C CYS A 13 -17.69 19.45 6.87
N PHE A 14 -17.26 18.73 7.90
CA PHE A 14 -15.92 18.19 8.01
C PHE A 14 -15.98 16.66 8.18
N TYR A 15 -15.63 15.94 7.11
CA TYR A 15 -15.59 14.47 7.05
C TYR A 15 -14.69 13.96 5.91
N GLY A 16 -14.40 12.65 5.92
CA GLY A 16 -13.66 11.95 4.85
C GLY A 16 -12.14 12.14 4.86
N ASP A 17 -11.55 12.73 5.91
CA ASP A 17 -10.09 12.66 6.13
C ASP A 17 -9.66 11.19 6.30
N ASP A 18 -8.43 10.88 5.87
CA ASP A 18 -7.85 9.52 5.76
C ASP A 18 -8.57 8.56 4.79
N GLY A 19 -9.56 9.06 4.04
CA GLY A 19 -10.31 8.32 3.02
C GLY A 19 -10.08 8.83 1.59
N TYR A 20 -10.99 8.47 0.69
CA TYR A 20 -10.97 8.95 -0.69
C TYR A 20 -11.41 10.42 -0.77
N ALA A 21 -10.60 11.24 -1.45
CA ALA A 21 -10.86 12.67 -1.57
C ALA A 21 -12.26 13.05 -2.12
N PRO A 22 -12.86 12.32 -3.09
CA PRO A 22 -14.23 12.62 -3.55
C PRO A 22 -15.32 12.45 -2.49
N ASP A 23 -15.06 11.63 -1.46
CA ASP A 23 -16.01 11.36 -0.37
C ASP A 23 -15.85 12.36 0.79
N ALA A 24 -14.91 13.31 0.68
CA ALA A 24 -14.61 14.28 1.71
C ALA A 24 -15.44 15.57 1.58
N GLY A 25 -16.00 16.04 2.69
CA GLY A 25 -16.66 17.34 2.77
C GLY A 25 -15.66 18.48 2.96
N LEU A 26 -15.69 19.50 2.11
CA LEU A 26 -14.99 20.77 2.28
C LEU A 26 -15.97 21.86 2.72
N ASN A 27 -15.47 22.89 3.41
CA ASN A 27 -16.27 24.04 3.85
C ASN A 27 -15.57 25.37 3.50
N SER A 28 -16.07 26.00 2.44
CA SER A 28 -15.58 27.29 1.92
C SER A 28 -14.06 27.30 1.65
N PRO A 29 -13.56 26.43 0.75
CA PRO A 29 -12.16 26.45 0.36
C PRO A 29 -11.79 27.80 -0.30
N THR A 30 -10.63 28.35 0.05
CA THR A 30 -10.23 29.72 -0.36
C THR A 30 -8.98 29.79 -1.22
N SER A 31 -8.12 28.79 -1.16
CA SER A 31 -6.84 28.78 -1.90
C SER A 31 -6.37 27.36 -2.17
N LEU A 32 -5.52 27.23 -3.19
CA LEU A 32 -4.93 25.97 -3.65
C LEU A 32 -3.42 26.16 -3.85
N ALA A 33 -2.64 25.12 -3.55
CA ALA A 33 -1.21 25.05 -3.86
C ALA A 33 -0.82 23.62 -4.22
N VAL A 34 0.12 23.44 -5.14
CA VAL A 34 0.60 22.11 -5.56
C VAL A 34 2.08 21.98 -5.23
N SER A 35 2.47 20.90 -4.54
CA SER A 35 3.87 20.59 -4.25
C SER A 35 4.55 19.80 -5.39
N PRO A 36 5.90 19.72 -5.39
CA PRO A 36 6.64 19.01 -6.44
C PRO A 36 6.31 17.51 -6.56
N ASP A 37 5.86 16.87 -5.49
CA ASP A 37 5.42 15.46 -5.48
C ASP A 37 4.00 15.25 -6.05
N GLY A 38 3.31 16.34 -6.42
CA GLY A 38 1.95 16.35 -6.94
C GLY A 38 0.84 16.45 -5.89
N THR A 39 1.18 16.62 -4.59
CA THR A 39 0.16 16.83 -3.55
C THR A 39 -0.53 18.19 -3.75
N LEU A 40 -1.87 18.19 -3.79
CA LEU A 40 -2.70 19.40 -3.81
C LEU A 40 -3.08 19.78 -2.38
N PHE A 41 -2.67 20.97 -1.94
CA PHE A 41 -3.07 21.57 -0.68
C PHE A 41 -4.27 22.49 -0.89
N ILE A 42 -5.27 22.37 -0.02
CA ILE A 42 -6.52 23.14 -0.04
C ILE A 42 -6.62 23.92 1.27
N ALA A 43 -6.79 25.23 1.20
CA ALA A 43 -7.11 26.07 2.36
C ALA A 43 -8.61 26.00 2.65
N ASP A 44 -9.00 25.03 3.47
CA ASP A 44 -10.39 24.72 3.85
C ASP A 44 -10.84 25.63 5.00
N LEU A 45 -11.17 26.88 4.65
CA LEU A 45 -11.21 28.02 5.58
C LEU A 45 -12.17 27.80 6.76
N ASN A 46 -13.42 27.43 6.49
CA ASN A 46 -14.42 27.32 7.55
C ASN A 46 -14.27 26.05 8.37
N ASN A 47 -13.51 25.07 7.88
CA ASN A 47 -13.05 23.93 8.67
C ASN A 47 -11.73 24.24 9.42
N ILE A 48 -11.14 25.44 9.22
CA ILE A 48 -9.90 25.92 9.84
C ILE A 48 -8.73 24.95 9.62
N ARG A 49 -8.58 24.47 8.38
CA ARG A 49 -7.59 23.44 8.02
C ARG A 49 -6.90 23.72 6.69
N ILE A 50 -5.68 23.20 6.57
CA ILE A 50 -5.07 22.92 5.26
C ILE A 50 -5.20 21.41 5.03
N ARG A 51 -5.92 21.01 3.99
CA ARG A 51 -6.10 19.59 3.63
C ARG A 51 -5.21 19.23 2.45
N ALA A 52 -4.72 17.99 2.41
CA ALA A 52 -3.82 17.51 1.38
C ALA A 52 -4.47 16.37 0.59
N VAL A 53 -4.60 16.55 -0.71
CA VAL A 53 -5.05 15.52 -1.66
C VAL A 53 -3.82 14.94 -2.34
N ARG A 54 -3.60 13.64 -2.14
CA ARG A 54 -2.41 12.92 -2.63
C ARG A 54 -2.80 11.81 -3.58
N ALA A 55 -1.87 11.41 -4.43
CA ALA A 55 -2.01 10.15 -5.17
C ALA A 55 -2.10 8.99 -4.18
N ASN A 56 -3.02 8.06 -4.41
CA ASN A 56 -3.09 6.83 -3.63
C ASN A 56 -1.82 6.00 -3.87
N ARG A 57 -1.01 5.84 -2.83
CA ARG A 57 0.23 5.07 -2.86
C ARG A 57 0.32 4.25 -1.57
N PRO A 58 0.83 3.01 -1.62
CA PRO A 58 1.18 2.28 -0.41
C PRO A 58 2.18 3.12 0.39
N GLY A 59 1.81 3.50 1.61
CA GLY A 59 2.77 4.06 2.56
C GLY A 59 3.65 2.94 3.13
N PRO A 60 4.79 3.29 3.75
CA PRO A 60 5.48 2.34 4.60
C PRO A 60 4.49 1.81 5.64
N ALA A 61 4.43 0.49 5.81
CA ALA A 61 3.59 -0.17 6.79
C ALA A 61 3.87 0.45 8.17
N LEU A 62 2.86 1.10 8.73
CA LEU A 62 2.86 1.58 10.11
C LEU A 62 2.49 0.45 11.08
N SER A 63 2.22 -0.75 10.56
CA SER A 63 1.80 -1.91 11.32
C SER A 63 2.98 -2.39 12.20
N SER A 64 2.68 -2.69 13.46
CA SER A 64 3.61 -3.28 14.43
C SER A 64 4.03 -4.72 14.08
N VAL A 65 3.84 -5.14 12.83
CA VAL A 65 4.11 -6.48 12.30
C VAL A 65 5.46 -6.51 11.55
N GLY A 66 6.06 -5.35 11.28
CA GLY A 66 7.42 -5.23 10.76
C GLY A 66 8.47 -5.11 11.86
N PHE A 67 9.63 -5.75 11.66
CA PHE A 67 10.83 -5.47 12.44
C PHE A 67 11.08 -3.95 12.45
N ALA A 68 11.12 -3.34 13.64
CA ALA A 68 11.45 -1.94 13.82
C ALA A 68 12.79 -1.64 13.11
N GLY A 69 12.74 -0.96 11.95
CA GLY A 69 13.93 -0.49 11.23
C GLY A 69 13.94 -0.69 9.71
N SER A 70 13.08 -1.55 9.14
CA SER A 70 12.98 -1.70 7.68
C SER A 70 11.66 -1.14 7.17
N ALA A 71 11.70 -0.20 6.22
CA ALA A 71 10.51 0.17 5.47
C ALA A 71 9.95 -1.06 4.78
N GLN A 72 8.66 -1.34 4.97
CA GLN A 72 7.92 -2.38 4.26
C GLN A 72 6.71 -1.75 3.60
N TYR A 73 6.24 -2.31 2.49
CA TYR A 73 5.01 -1.85 1.83
C TYR A 73 3.98 -2.97 1.81
N GLU A 74 2.74 -2.61 2.06
CA GLU A 74 1.62 -3.55 2.17
C GLU A 74 0.59 -3.27 1.07
N VAL A 75 0.20 -4.30 0.33
CA VAL A 75 -0.83 -4.21 -0.72
C VAL A 75 -1.86 -5.31 -0.50
N ALA A 76 -3.09 -4.92 -0.18
CA ALA A 76 -4.19 -5.86 0.06
C ALA A 76 -4.91 -6.22 -1.24
N SER A 77 -5.28 -7.49 -1.38
CA SER A 77 -6.27 -8.00 -2.32
C SER A 77 -7.49 -8.52 -1.54
N PRO A 78 -8.53 -7.70 -1.32
CA PRO A 78 -9.73 -8.12 -0.59
C PRO A 78 -10.48 -9.28 -1.26
N ARG A 79 -10.38 -9.40 -2.60
CA ARG A 79 -11.01 -10.49 -3.36
C ARG A 79 -10.37 -11.84 -3.02
N GLU A 80 -9.04 -11.88 -2.99
CA GLU A 80 -8.28 -13.10 -2.67
C GLU A 80 -8.13 -13.30 -1.16
N GLN A 81 -8.51 -12.30 -0.36
CA GLN A 81 -8.30 -12.27 1.09
C GLN A 81 -6.82 -12.41 1.47
N GLU A 82 -5.95 -11.74 0.69
CA GLU A 82 -4.49 -11.79 0.84
C GLU A 82 -3.90 -10.38 0.99
N LEU A 83 -2.84 -10.28 1.79
CA LEU A 83 -2.01 -9.10 1.96
C LEU A 83 -0.60 -9.43 1.45
N TYR A 84 -0.15 -8.67 0.45
CA TYR A 84 1.19 -8.80 -0.11
C TYR A 84 2.13 -7.82 0.60
N VAL A 85 3.20 -8.33 1.18
CA VAL A 85 4.20 -7.55 1.93
C VAL A 85 5.48 -7.48 1.12
N PHE A 86 5.95 -6.27 0.88
CA PHE A 86 7.18 -5.98 0.16
C PHE A 86 8.21 -5.33 1.09
N ASP A 87 9.49 -5.54 0.84
CA ASP A 87 10.55 -4.80 1.54
C ASP A 87 10.70 -3.36 1.01
N GLY A 88 11.69 -2.63 1.55
CA GLY A 88 11.93 -1.23 1.20
C GLY A 88 12.34 -1.00 -0.25
N GLU A 89 12.87 -2.04 -0.93
CA GLU A 89 13.26 -2.03 -2.34
C GLU A 89 12.10 -2.51 -3.26
N GLY A 90 10.98 -2.94 -2.67
CA GLY A 90 9.81 -3.42 -3.39
C GLY A 90 9.86 -4.90 -3.76
N LEU A 91 10.73 -5.71 -3.15
CA LEU A 91 10.72 -7.17 -3.32
C LEU A 91 9.63 -7.80 -2.46
N HIS A 92 8.83 -8.69 -3.05
CA HIS A 92 7.74 -9.38 -2.35
C HIS A 92 8.30 -10.42 -1.38
N ILE A 93 8.19 -10.19 -0.07
CA ILE A 93 8.78 -11.04 0.98
C ILE A 93 7.76 -11.98 1.64
N GLN A 94 6.47 -11.62 1.65
CA GLN A 94 5.43 -12.44 2.28
C GLN A 94 4.05 -12.23 1.66
N THR A 95 3.26 -13.29 1.60
CA THR A 95 1.80 -13.19 1.43
C THR A 95 1.15 -13.64 2.73
N VAL A 96 0.23 -12.84 3.25
CA VAL A 96 -0.46 -13.06 4.52
C VAL A 96 -1.96 -13.17 4.26
N SER A 97 -2.67 -13.99 5.03
CA SER A 97 -4.13 -13.99 4.97
C SER A 97 -4.69 -12.71 5.59
N LEU A 98 -5.55 -11.98 4.86
CA LEU A 98 -6.31 -10.85 5.42
C LEU A 98 -7.33 -11.27 6.48
N VAL A 99 -7.69 -12.56 6.54
CA VAL A 99 -8.66 -13.07 7.51
C VAL A 99 -7.98 -13.47 8.80
N THR A 100 -6.90 -14.26 8.72
CA THR A 100 -6.25 -14.81 9.92
C THR A 100 -5.05 -14.00 10.39
N GLY A 101 -4.46 -13.16 9.53
CA GLY A 101 -3.19 -12.49 9.80
C GLY A 101 -1.98 -13.42 9.72
N GLU A 102 -2.16 -14.68 9.33
CA GLU A 102 -1.09 -15.68 9.28
C GLU A 102 -0.40 -15.71 7.91
N PRO A 103 0.93 -15.94 7.85
CA PRO A 103 1.65 -16.11 6.59
C PRO A 103 1.11 -17.30 5.78
N LEU A 104 0.76 -17.03 4.53
CA LEU A 104 0.42 -18.04 3.52
C LEU A 104 1.64 -18.47 2.73
N TYR A 105 2.53 -17.53 2.41
CA TYR A 105 3.75 -17.76 1.64
C TYR A 105 4.89 -16.86 2.12
N ASN A 106 6.10 -17.42 2.21
CA ASN A 106 7.34 -16.68 2.49
C ASN A 106 8.30 -16.81 1.31
N PHE A 107 8.89 -15.69 0.90
CA PHE A 107 9.77 -15.60 -0.26
C PHE A 107 11.20 -15.28 0.19
N THR A 108 12.19 -15.95 -0.38
CA THR A 108 13.60 -15.64 -0.14
C THR A 108 14.35 -15.38 -1.44
N TYR A 109 15.25 -14.40 -1.38
CA TYR A 109 16.00 -13.92 -2.53
C TYR A 109 17.50 -14.14 -2.34
N GLY A 110 18.22 -14.25 -3.46
CA GLY A 110 19.68 -14.24 -3.50
C GLY A 110 20.22 -12.82 -3.31
N SER A 111 21.55 -12.70 -3.20
CA SER A 111 22.22 -11.40 -3.12
C SER A 111 22.13 -10.58 -4.41
N ASP A 112 21.70 -11.20 -5.51
CA ASP A 112 21.43 -10.60 -6.81
C ASP A 112 19.99 -10.07 -6.94
N GLY A 113 19.15 -10.22 -5.90
CA GLY A 113 17.74 -9.83 -5.92
C GLY A 113 16.83 -10.82 -6.65
N GLU A 114 17.34 -11.99 -7.03
CA GLU A 114 16.56 -13.03 -7.71
C GLU A 114 15.86 -13.96 -6.71
N LEU A 115 14.63 -14.39 -7.03
CA LEU A 115 13.88 -15.33 -6.19
C LEU A 115 14.56 -16.69 -6.16
N VAL A 116 14.85 -17.19 -4.97
CA VAL A 116 15.53 -18.49 -4.75
C VAL A 116 14.56 -19.54 -4.22
N MET A 117 13.67 -19.16 -3.29
CA MET A 117 12.79 -20.12 -2.64
C MET A 117 11.46 -19.47 -2.24
N LEU A 118 10.42 -20.29 -2.31
CA LEU A 118 9.09 -20.03 -1.76
C LEU A 118 8.78 -21.14 -0.75
N VAL A 119 8.22 -20.78 0.39
CA VAL A 119 7.71 -21.73 1.40
C VAL A 119 6.25 -21.40 1.66
N ASP A 120 5.35 -22.39 1.54
CA ASP A 120 3.93 -22.22 1.89
C ASP A 120 3.67 -22.42 3.39
N ASN A 121 2.44 -22.15 3.83
CA ASN A 121 2.02 -22.31 5.23
C ASN A 121 1.97 -23.77 5.74
N CYS A 122 2.02 -24.75 4.84
CA CYS A 122 2.14 -26.17 5.15
C CYS A 122 3.61 -26.62 5.17
N ASN A 123 4.55 -25.69 5.04
CA ASN A 123 6.00 -25.91 5.00
C ASN A 123 6.47 -26.70 3.76
N ASN A 124 5.69 -26.70 2.68
CA ASN A 124 6.14 -27.16 1.36
C ASN A 124 7.03 -26.08 0.74
N THR A 125 8.07 -26.52 0.02
CA THR A 125 9.07 -25.60 -0.55
C THR A 125 9.15 -25.74 -2.06
N VAL A 126 9.10 -24.63 -2.77
CA VAL A 126 9.47 -24.55 -4.19
C VAL A 126 10.81 -23.83 -4.28
N LYS A 127 11.81 -24.49 -4.86
CA LYS A 127 13.15 -23.91 -5.07
C LYS A 127 13.35 -23.58 -6.53
N VAL A 128 13.70 -22.34 -6.82
CA VAL A 128 14.02 -21.88 -8.18
C VAL A 128 15.51 -22.04 -8.39
N ARG A 129 15.91 -22.86 -9.36
CA ARG A 129 17.31 -22.96 -9.81
C ARG A 129 17.47 -22.32 -11.17
N ARG A 130 18.45 -21.41 -11.28
CA ARG A 130 18.85 -20.75 -12.52
C ARG A 130 20.23 -21.25 -12.95
N ASP A 131 20.48 -21.39 -14.24
CA ASP A 131 21.80 -21.73 -14.76
C ASP A 131 22.69 -20.48 -14.88
N GLY A 132 24.01 -20.68 -14.81
CA GLY A 132 25.02 -19.61 -14.73
C GLY A 132 25.24 -18.80 -16.01
N GLN A 133 24.25 -18.72 -16.91
CA GLN A 133 24.31 -17.93 -18.13
C GLN A 133 23.34 -16.73 -18.14
N GLY A 134 22.59 -16.49 -17.05
CA GLY A 134 21.75 -15.29 -16.96
C GLY A 134 20.73 -15.16 -18.10
N GLN A 135 20.40 -16.23 -18.82
CA GLN A 135 19.32 -16.25 -19.82
C GLN A 135 17.94 -16.39 -19.14
N GLY A 136 17.74 -15.65 -18.05
CA GLY A 136 16.42 -15.21 -17.59
C GLY A 136 15.91 -14.00 -18.38
N GLY A 137 16.74 -13.40 -19.23
CA GLY A 137 16.32 -12.41 -20.22
C GLY A 137 15.60 -13.06 -21.40
N ARG A 138 14.26 -13.15 -21.31
CA ARG A 138 13.28 -13.72 -22.27
C ARG A 138 13.14 -15.25 -22.19
N ALA A 139 12.12 -15.67 -21.43
CA ALA A 139 11.51 -17.00 -21.48
C ALA A 139 12.46 -18.19 -21.17
N GLY A 140 13.27 -18.06 -20.11
CA GLY A 140 13.96 -19.20 -19.51
C GLY A 140 12.98 -20.12 -18.80
N LEU A 141 12.98 -21.40 -19.15
CA LEU A 141 12.05 -22.42 -18.68
C LEU A 141 12.11 -22.54 -17.14
N LEU A 142 11.03 -22.13 -16.45
CA LEU A 142 10.86 -22.33 -15.03
C LEU A 142 10.70 -23.84 -14.78
N ARG A 143 11.78 -24.52 -14.38
CA ARG A 143 11.69 -25.91 -13.96
C ARG A 143 11.30 -25.93 -12.49
N LEU A 144 10.00 -26.02 -12.20
CA LEU A 144 9.54 -26.45 -10.87
C LEU A 144 10.09 -27.85 -10.64
N VAL A 145 10.90 -28.02 -9.60
CA VAL A 145 11.32 -29.33 -9.08
C VAL A 145 10.56 -29.59 -7.81
#